data_AF-A0A1I0F5X5-F1
#
_entry.id   AF-A0A1I0F5X5-F1
#
_cell.length_a   1.000
_cell.length_b   1.000
_cell.length_c   1.000
_cell.angle_alpha   90.00
_cell.angle_beta   90.00
_cell.angle_gamma   90.00
#
_symmetry.space_group_name_H-M   'P 1'
#
loop_
_entity.id
_entity.type
_entity.pdbx_description
1 polymer ?
#
loop_
_entity_poly.entity_id
_entity_poly.type
_entity_poly.pdbx_seq_one_letter_code
_entity_poly.pdbx_strand_id
1 'polypeptide(L)'
;MKKGILLVTLVFSALTITACGGEDENSRDDTTPSNQDIESQEVMSMNDMESQMDELEYTAVDFDVLYEDTEFEGEIENDDGLIEAEFYDTNKKLEERGAPAFDTMFPLIKNLEVTEEMTDEEAIQRAIKIFELSEDFLKAELTVVFSDGNEKVFEVKNNEV
;
A
#
# COMPACT_ATOMS: atom_id res chain seq x y z
N MET A 1 -1.40 15.57 28.17
CA MET A 1 -0.83 14.70 29.22
C MET A 1 -1.93 14.00 30.00
N LYS A 2 -2.32 12.79 29.59
CA LYS A 2 -3.11 11.86 30.40
C LYS A 2 -2.57 10.47 30.11
N LYS A 3 -1.80 9.93 31.04
CA LYS A 3 -1.10 8.65 30.91
C LYS A 3 -2.11 7.54 31.14
N GLY A 4 -2.50 6.84 30.08
CA GLY A 4 -3.22 5.57 30.18
C GLY A 4 -2.23 4.43 30.30
N ILE A 5 -2.02 3.94 31.52
CA ILE A 5 -1.35 2.66 31.78
C ILE A 5 -2.41 1.58 31.49
N LEU A 6 -2.24 0.80 30.43
CA LEU A 6 -3.00 -0.43 30.23
C LEU A 6 -2.06 -1.64 30.38
N LEU A 7 -2.48 -2.53 31.27
CA LEU A 7 -1.79 -3.71 31.74
C LEU A 7 -1.49 -4.73 30.63
N VAL A 8 -0.22 -5.13 30.58
CA VAL A 8 0.28 -6.35 29.94
C VAL A 8 -0.42 -7.57 30.54
N THR A 9 -1.09 -8.37 29.69
CA THR A 9 -1.42 -9.77 30.00
C THR A 9 -0.87 -10.66 28.91
N LEU A 10 0.31 -11.19 29.21
CA LEU A 10 1.04 -12.21 28.45
C LEU A 10 0.42 -13.56 28.78
N VAL A 11 -0.45 -14.06 27.89
CA VAL A 11 -0.94 -15.44 27.94
C VAL A 11 -0.14 -16.27 26.93
N PHE A 12 0.94 -16.86 27.42
CA PHE A 12 1.55 -18.05 26.83
C PHE A 12 0.50 -19.18 26.83
N SER A 13 0.01 -19.58 25.66
CA SER A 13 -0.63 -20.88 25.50
C SER A 13 0.18 -21.71 24.51
N ALA A 14 0.51 -22.90 25.00
CA ALA A 14 1.51 -23.80 24.48
C ALA A 14 1.07 -24.51 23.20
N LEU A 15 2.09 -24.80 22.38
CA LEU A 15 2.13 -25.74 21.26
C LEU A 15 1.36 -27.04 21.53
N THR A 16 0.58 -27.48 20.54
CA THR A 16 0.39 -28.92 20.27
C THR A 16 0.67 -29.18 18.80
N ILE A 17 1.86 -29.71 18.53
CA ILE A 17 2.25 -30.25 17.23
C ILE A 17 1.56 -31.61 17.11
N THR A 18 0.60 -31.72 16.18
CA THR A 18 0.08 -33.03 15.76
C THR A 18 0.95 -33.55 14.64
N ALA A 19 1.86 -34.46 14.99
CA ALA A 19 2.57 -35.30 14.03
C ALA A 19 1.64 -36.46 13.63
N CYS A 20 1.31 -36.54 12.35
CA CYS A 20 0.79 -37.77 11.75
C CYS A 20 1.75 -38.17 10.63
N GLY A 21 2.55 -39.19 10.92
CA GLY A 21 3.37 -39.89 9.94
C GLY A 21 2.54 -40.91 9.17
N GLY A 22 2.93 -41.10 7.92
CA GLY A 22 2.41 -42.12 7.00
C GLY A 22 3.26 -42.12 5.75
N GLU A 23 4.37 -42.86 5.80
CA GLU A 23 5.12 -43.28 4.62
C GLU A 23 4.43 -44.53 4.07
N ASP A 24 4.03 -44.52 2.80
CA ASP A 24 3.79 -45.74 2.01
C ASP A 24 3.84 -45.41 0.50
N GLU A 25 5.01 -45.70 -0.08
CA GLU A 25 5.25 -46.42 -1.33
C GLU A 25 4.38 -46.17 -2.59
N ASN A 26 4.99 -45.45 -3.54
CA ASN A 26 5.21 -45.86 -4.93
C ASN A 26 3.99 -46.29 -5.78
N SER A 27 3.44 -45.35 -6.53
CA SER A 27 2.86 -45.63 -7.85
C SER A 27 3.43 -44.65 -8.86
N ARG A 28 4.31 -45.17 -9.71
CA ARG A 28 4.74 -44.51 -10.95
C ARG A 28 3.52 -44.33 -11.83
N ASP A 29 3.07 -43.10 -11.98
CA ASP A 29 2.28 -42.70 -13.15
C ASP A 29 3.13 -41.70 -13.95
N ASP A 30 3.58 -42.18 -15.09
CA ASP A 30 4.39 -41.46 -16.06
C ASP A 30 3.44 -40.58 -16.87
N THR A 31 3.08 -39.43 -16.31
CA THR A 31 2.48 -38.33 -17.07
C THR A 31 3.48 -37.18 -17.07
N THR A 32 4.18 -37.05 -18.18
CA THR A 32 5.01 -35.91 -18.56
C THR A 32 4.34 -34.60 -18.16
N PRO A 33 4.91 -33.78 -17.26
CA PRO A 33 4.50 -32.39 -17.14
C PRO A 33 5.04 -31.70 -18.39
N SER A 34 4.12 -31.29 -19.26
CA SER A 34 4.41 -30.23 -20.22
C SER A 34 5.02 -29.07 -19.44
N ASN A 35 6.30 -28.78 -19.68
CA ASN A 35 6.95 -27.53 -19.29
C ASN A 35 6.16 -26.39 -19.93
N GLN A 36 5.10 -25.94 -19.25
CA GLN A 36 4.68 -24.56 -19.36
C GLN A 36 5.72 -23.82 -18.53
N ASP A 37 6.56 -23.03 -19.20
CA ASP A 37 7.28 -21.95 -18.56
C ASP A 37 6.23 -21.11 -17.82
N ILE A 38 6.07 -21.40 -16.52
CA ILE A 38 5.56 -20.41 -15.60
C ILE A 38 6.72 -19.44 -15.52
N GLU A 39 6.61 -18.36 -16.29
CA GLU A 39 7.43 -17.17 -16.13
C GLU A 39 7.25 -16.78 -14.65
N SER A 40 8.22 -17.17 -13.82
CA SER A 40 8.24 -16.79 -12.42
C SER A 40 8.38 -15.27 -12.43
N GLN A 41 7.30 -14.57 -12.13
CA GLN A 41 7.36 -13.14 -11.82
C GLN A 41 8.45 -12.98 -10.76
N GLU A 42 9.50 -12.22 -11.11
CA GLU A 42 10.55 -11.89 -10.18
C GLU A 42 9.89 -11.14 -9.02
N VAL A 43 9.95 -11.72 -7.82
CA VAL A 43 9.44 -11.05 -6.63
C VAL A 43 10.40 -9.89 -6.36
N MET A 44 9.91 -8.64 -6.44
CA MET A 44 10.73 -7.47 -6.12
C MET A 44 11.32 -7.60 -4.71
N SER A 45 12.62 -7.34 -4.61
CA SER A 45 13.27 -7.31 -3.30
C SER A 45 13.05 -5.95 -2.62
N MET A 46 13.13 -5.93 -1.29
CA MET A 46 13.03 -4.69 -0.51
C MET A 46 14.09 -3.66 -0.95
N ASN A 47 15.31 -4.10 -1.24
CA ASN A 47 16.37 -3.23 -1.74
C ASN A 47 16.04 -2.59 -3.10
N ASP A 48 15.29 -3.30 -3.96
CA ASP A 48 14.88 -2.76 -5.26
C ASP A 48 13.78 -1.71 -5.09
N MET A 49 12.86 -1.91 -4.14
CA MET A 49 11.82 -0.93 -3.79
C MET A 49 12.43 0.32 -3.16
N GLU A 50 13.37 0.16 -2.23
CA GLU A 50 14.13 1.25 -1.61
C GLU A 50 14.86 2.08 -2.68
N SER A 51 15.60 1.42 -3.58
CA SER A 51 16.29 2.10 -4.68
C SER A 51 15.35 2.83 -5.64
N GLN A 52 14.10 2.36 -5.80
CA GLN A 52 13.08 3.04 -6.59
C GLN A 52 12.53 4.27 -5.87
N MET A 53 12.28 4.17 -4.56
CA MET A 53 11.86 5.31 -3.74
C MET A 53 12.89 6.44 -3.75
N ASP A 54 14.18 6.12 -3.77
CA ASP A 54 15.27 7.10 -3.91
C ASP A 54 15.22 7.92 -5.22
N GLU A 55 14.46 7.48 -6.24
CA GLU A 55 14.23 8.25 -7.47
C GLU A 55 13.16 9.34 -7.32
N LEU A 56 12.39 9.33 -6.23
CA LEU A 56 11.28 10.24 -5.99
C LEU A 56 11.71 11.47 -5.18
N GLU A 57 10.93 12.55 -5.33
CA GLU A 57 11.02 13.75 -4.50
C GLU A 57 10.20 13.61 -3.19
N TYR A 58 9.74 12.40 -2.89
CA TYR A 58 8.88 12.05 -1.77
C TYR A 58 9.43 10.83 -1.03
N THR A 59 9.36 10.85 0.30
CA THR A 59 9.64 9.68 1.15
C THR A 59 8.37 8.99 1.62
N ALA A 60 7.24 9.71 1.66
CA ALA A 60 5.93 9.14 1.92
C ALA A 60 4.86 9.87 1.11
N VAL A 61 3.89 9.11 0.60
CA VAL A 61 2.63 9.63 0.06
C VAL A 61 1.49 8.77 0.58
N ASP A 62 0.52 9.43 1.18
CA ASP A 62 -0.73 8.83 1.67
C ASP A 62 -1.91 9.60 1.07
N PHE A 63 -2.82 8.90 0.39
CA PHE A 63 -3.96 9.48 -0.30
C PHE A 63 -5.26 8.78 0.06
N ASP A 64 -6.08 9.49 0.84
CA ASP A 64 -7.40 9.07 1.30
C ASP A 64 -8.50 9.79 0.53
N VAL A 65 -9.47 9.04 0.02
CA VAL A 65 -10.67 9.59 -0.64
C VAL A 65 -11.92 8.91 -0.13
N LEU A 66 -12.77 9.68 0.55
CA LEU A 66 -14.03 9.23 1.12
C LEU A 66 -15.21 9.62 0.22
N TYR A 67 -16.05 8.64 -0.11
CA TYR A 67 -17.34 8.79 -0.79
C TYR A 67 -18.49 8.46 0.19
N GLU A 68 -19.74 8.50 -0.27
CA GLU A 68 -20.91 8.21 0.59
C GLU A 68 -20.92 6.78 1.17
N ASP A 69 -20.61 5.78 0.34
CA ASP A 69 -20.70 4.36 0.70
C ASP A 69 -19.36 3.61 0.58
N THR A 70 -18.32 4.30 0.09
CA THR A 70 -17.05 3.69 -0.32
C THR A 70 -15.89 4.62 -0.02
N GLU A 71 -14.70 4.05 0.08
CA GLU A 71 -13.44 4.77 0.24
C GLU A 71 -12.35 4.18 -0.68
N PHE A 72 -11.36 5.03 -0.94
CA PHE A 72 -10.08 4.70 -1.53
C PHE A 72 -8.98 5.14 -0.56
N GLU A 73 -7.96 4.31 -0.40
CA GLU A 73 -6.77 4.59 0.40
C GLU A 73 -5.56 4.05 -0.37
N GLY A 74 -4.52 4.87 -0.50
CA GLY A 74 -3.29 4.50 -1.20
C GLY A 74 -2.09 5.09 -0.49
N GLU A 75 -1.22 4.24 0.01
CA GLU A 75 -0.06 4.61 0.81
C GLU A 75 1.22 4.00 0.24
N ILE A 76 2.29 4.80 0.23
CA ILE A 76 3.66 4.33 0.04
C ILE A 76 4.58 5.13 0.97
N GLU A 77 5.37 4.45 1.78
CA GLU A 77 6.30 5.06 2.74
C GLU A 77 7.63 4.34 2.75
N ASN A 78 8.72 5.10 2.90
CA ASN A 78 10.04 4.60 3.25
C ASN A 78 10.38 4.99 4.70
N ASP A 79 10.17 4.07 5.64
CA ASP A 79 10.55 4.22 7.05
C ASP A 79 11.94 3.62 7.28
N ASP A 80 12.99 4.45 7.18
CA ASP A 80 14.38 4.05 7.43
C ASP A 80 14.82 2.78 6.66
N GLY A 81 14.43 2.66 5.39
CA GLY A 81 14.74 1.53 4.51
C GLY A 81 13.71 0.39 4.56
N LEU A 82 12.68 0.50 5.39
CA LEU A 82 11.52 -0.37 5.37
C LEU A 82 10.44 0.26 4.47
N ILE A 83 10.20 -0.36 3.32
CA ILE A 83 9.13 0.08 2.42
C ILE A 83 7.81 -0.52 2.85
N GLU A 84 6.85 0.35 3.17
CA GLU A 84 5.45 0.02 3.43
C GLU A 84 4.60 0.53 2.24
N ALA A 85 3.61 -0.25 1.84
CA ALA A 85 2.70 0.14 0.76
C ALA A 85 1.35 -0.55 0.94
N GLU A 86 0.28 0.23 0.81
CA GLU A 86 -1.11 -0.24 0.83
C GLU A 86 -1.88 0.35 -0.35
N PHE A 87 -2.77 -0.44 -0.93
CA PHE A 87 -3.69 0.01 -1.98
C PHE A 87 -5.06 -0.62 -1.73
N TYR A 88 -6.04 0.20 -1.37
CA TYR A 88 -7.38 -0.21 -1.03
C TYR A 88 -8.41 0.58 -1.83
N ASP A 89 -9.25 -0.15 -2.58
CA ASP A 89 -10.36 0.42 -3.36
C ASP A 89 -11.61 -0.43 -3.11
N THR A 90 -12.49 0.07 -2.25
CA THR A 90 -13.75 -0.61 -1.89
C THR A 90 -14.72 -0.75 -3.06
N ASN A 91 -14.71 0.19 -4.01
CA ASN A 91 -15.53 0.13 -5.21
C ASN A 91 -15.13 -1.04 -6.10
N LYS A 92 -13.82 -1.29 -6.22
CA LYS A 92 -13.25 -2.40 -6.99
C LYS A 92 -13.11 -3.69 -6.18
N LYS A 93 -13.32 -3.65 -4.85
CA LYS A 93 -13.03 -4.75 -3.91
C LYS A 93 -11.59 -5.23 -4.04
N LEU A 94 -10.68 -4.27 -4.18
CA LEU A 94 -9.25 -4.50 -4.31
C LEU A 94 -8.57 -4.08 -3.00
N GLU A 95 -7.74 -4.97 -2.47
CA GLU A 95 -6.92 -4.74 -1.29
C GLU A 95 -5.57 -5.41 -1.55
N GLU A 96 -4.52 -4.60 -1.69
CA GLU A 96 -3.15 -5.03 -1.91
C GLU A 96 -2.25 -4.43 -0.82
N ARG A 97 -1.21 -5.16 -0.42
CA ARG A 97 -0.23 -4.73 0.58
C ARG A 97 1.17 -5.20 0.22
N GLY A 98 2.18 -4.46 0.65
CA GLY A 98 3.58 -4.77 0.39
C GLY A 98 3.91 -4.68 -1.11
N ALA A 99 4.71 -5.62 -1.63
CA ALA A 99 5.20 -5.55 -3.02
C ALA A 99 4.11 -5.37 -4.09
N PRO A 100 2.95 -6.08 -4.07
CA PRO A 100 1.85 -5.82 -5.00
C PRO A 100 1.32 -4.38 -4.94
N ALA A 101 1.11 -3.84 -3.74
CA ALA A 101 0.68 -2.45 -3.59
C ALA A 101 1.75 -1.48 -4.08
N PHE A 102 3.02 -1.74 -3.80
CA PHE A 102 4.13 -0.95 -4.30
C PHE A 102 4.18 -0.94 -5.84
N ASP A 103 4.07 -2.10 -6.48
CA ASP A 103 4.00 -2.24 -7.95
C ASP A 103 2.87 -1.40 -8.56
N THR A 104 1.73 -1.34 -7.88
CA THR A 104 0.58 -0.53 -8.28
C THR A 104 0.80 0.96 -8.02
N MET A 105 1.30 1.33 -6.83
CA MET A 105 1.43 2.71 -6.35
C MET A 105 2.58 3.48 -6.97
N PHE A 106 3.78 2.87 -7.02
CA PHE A 106 5.00 3.54 -7.46
C PHE A 106 4.88 4.27 -8.81
N PRO A 107 4.35 3.65 -9.89
CA PRO A 107 4.21 4.36 -11.16
C PRO A 107 3.20 5.51 -11.10
N LEU A 108 2.19 5.45 -10.24
CA LEU A 108 1.24 6.56 -10.05
C LEU A 108 1.93 7.72 -9.34
N ILE A 109 2.62 7.43 -8.24
CA ILE A 109 3.35 8.42 -7.43
C ILE A 109 4.48 9.09 -8.22
N LYS A 110 5.20 8.34 -9.07
CA LYS A 110 6.21 8.89 -9.97
C LYS A 110 5.66 9.96 -10.93
N ASN A 111 4.35 9.89 -11.25
CA ASN A 111 3.66 10.87 -12.09
C ASN A 111 2.83 11.89 -11.29
N LEU A 112 2.88 11.86 -9.95
CA LEU A 112 2.05 12.71 -9.09
C LEU A 112 2.45 14.18 -9.17
N GLU A 113 3.73 14.52 -9.34
CA GLU A 113 4.25 15.88 -9.57
C GLU A 113 3.68 16.97 -8.63
N VAL A 114 3.37 16.64 -7.38
CA VAL A 114 2.92 17.59 -6.34
C VAL A 114 4.11 18.33 -5.73
N THR A 115 3.91 19.61 -5.38
CA THR A 115 4.92 20.48 -4.75
C THR A 115 4.33 21.26 -3.59
N GLU A 116 5.16 21.67 -2.62
CA GLU A 116 4.73 22.44 -1.43
C GLU A 116 3.92 23.72 -1.72
N GLU A 117 4.18 24.35 -2.87
CA GLU A 117 3.56 25.63 -3.27
C GLU A 117 2.17 25.46 -3.90
N MET A 118 1.72 24.22 -4.15
CA MET A 118 0.39 23.97 -4.70
C MET A 118 -0.70 24.35 -3.69
N THR A 119 -1.85 24.76 -4.23
CA THR A 119 -3.07 24.82 -3.43
C THR A 119 -3.64 23.42 -3.18
N ASP A 120 -4.47 23.29 -2.15
CA ASP A 120 -5.11 22.03 -1.79
C ASP A 120 -5.94 21.49 -2.97
N GLU A 121 -6.69 22.36 -3.65
CA GLU A 121 -7.48 21.97 -4.82
C GLU A 121 -6.61 21.48 -5.99
N GLU A 122 -5.48 22.15 -6.27
CA GLU A 122 -4.58 21.74 -7.37
C GLU A 122 -3.90 20.40 -7.10
N ALA A 123 -3.48 20.16 -5.86
CA ALA A 123 -2.84 18.91 -5.46
C ALA A 123 -3.85 17.75 -5.49
N ILE A 124 -5.03 17.93 -4.88
CA ILE A 124 -6.08 16.91 -4.84
C ILE A 124 -6.60 16.59 -6.25
N GLN A 125 -6.88 17.59 -7.10
CA GLN A 125 -7.35 17.32 -8.47
C GLN A 125 -6.31 16.55 -9.28
N ARG A 126 -5.02 16.80 -9.05
CA ARG A 126 -3.95 16.05 -9.68
C ARG A 126 -3.92 14.60 -9.19
N ALA A 127 -3.99 14.38 -7.88
CA ALA A 127 -4.06 13.04 -7.31
C ALA A 127 -5.28 12.26 -7.83
N ILE A 128 -6.50 12.83 -7.73
CA ILE A 128 -7.73 12.23 -8.27
C ILE A 128 -7.56 11.79 -9.73
N LYS A 129 -6.94 12.62 -10.56
CA LYS A 129 -6.70 12.31 -11.98
C LYS A 129 -5.68 11.19 -12.17
N ILE A 130 -4.57 11.21 -11.43
CA ILE A 130 -3.50 10.21 -11.54
C ILE A 130 -4.00 8.83 -11.09
N PHE A 131 -4.76 8.79 -10.00
CA PHE A 131 -5.36 7.57 -9.46
C PHE A 131 -6.64 7.14 -10.19
N GLU A 132 -7.07 7.90 -11.21
CA GLU A 132 -8.30 7.68 -11.98
C GLU A 132 -9.55 7.53 -11.09
N LEU A 133 -9.61 8.34 -10.02
CA LEU A 133 -10.70 8.34 -9.06
C LEU A 133 -11.83 9.27 -9.49
N SER A 134 -13.01 9.06 -8.93
CA SER A 134 -14.17 9.90 -9.21
C SER A 134 -14.11 11.22 -8.42
N GLU A 135 -14.57 12.31 -9.04
CA GLU A 135 -14.62 13.66 -8.43
C GLU A 135 -15.80 13.86 -7.47
N ASP A 136 -16.72 12.90 -7.36
CA ASP A 136 -17.91 12.94 -6.48
C ASP A 136 -17.61 12.52 -5.03
N PHE A 137 -16.38 12.73 -4.57
CA PHE A 137 -15.96 12.47 -3.20
C PHE A 137 -16.56 13.48 -2.21
N LEU A 138 -16.77 13.03 -0.97
CA LEU A 138 -17.15 13.87 0.17
C LEU A 138 -15.92 14.61 0.73
N LYS A 139 -14.81 13.89 0.87
CA LYS A 139 -13.51 14.40 1.32
C LYS A 139 -12.38 13.68 0.58
N ALA A 140 -11.33 14.43 0.23
CA ALA A 140 -10.06 13.88 -0.22
C ALA A 140 -8.93 14.55 0.57
N GLU A 141 -7.97 13.75 1.03
CA GLU A 141 -6.80 14.18 1.79
C GLU A 141 -5.56 13.53 1.19
N LEU A 142 -4.56 14.35 0.86
CA LEU A 142 -3.27 13.90 0.36
C LEU A 142 -2.19 14.40 1.32
N THR A 143 -1.51 13.47 1.98
CA THR A 143 -0.34 13.74 2.80
C THR A 143 0.92 13.38 2.02
N VAL A 144 1.87 14.31 1.95
CA VAL A 144 3.16 14.12 1.29
C VAL A 144 4.27 14.49 2.26
N VAL A 145 5.21 13.56 2.47
CA VAL A 145 6.50 13.85 3.09
C VAL A 145 7.52 13.95 1.97
N PHE A 146 8.05 15.15 1.76
CA PHE A 146 9.07 15.43 0.74
C PHE A 146 10.45 14.92 1.18
N SER A 147 11.33 14.65 0.22
CA SER A 147 12.69 14.13 0.51
C SER A 147 13.58 15.07 1.32
N ASP A 148 13.21 16.34 1.48
CA ASP A 148 13.87 17.28 2.40
C ASP A 148 13.35 17.20 3.86
N GLY A 149 12.35 16.34 4.09
CA GLY A 149 11.71 16.08 5.37
C GLY A 149 10.51 16.98 5.68
N ASN A 150 10.12 17.89 4.79
CA ASN A 150 8.91 18.68 4.98
C ASN A 150 7.67 17.82 4.76
N GLU A 151 6.68 17.97 5.64
CA GLU A 151 5.37 17.32 5.50
C GLU A 151 4.33 18.37 5.09
N LYS A 152 3.48 17.99 4.13
CA LYS A 152 2.37 18.81 3.68
C LYS A 152 1.12 17.96 3.54
N VAL A 153 0.04 18.43 4.15
CA VAL A 153 -1.31 17.88 3.99
C VAL A 153 -2.11 18.82 3.11
N PHE A 154 -2.74 18.26 2.08
CA PHE A 154 -3.71 18.93 1.20
C PHE A 154 -5.08 18.31 1.45
N GLU A 155 -6.12 19.13 1.69
CA GLU A 155 -7.46 18.62 2.00
C GLU A 155 -8.54 19.36 1.20
N VAL A 156 -9.46 18.62 0.56
CA VAL A 156 -10.68 19.19 -0.04
C VAL A 156 -11.90 18.47 0.51
N LYS A 157 -12.92 19.24 0.88
CA LYS A 157 -14.23 18.75 1.34
C LYS A 157 -15.33 19.35 0.49
N ASN A 158 -16.14 18.51 -0.16
CA ASN A 158 -17.19 18.95 -1.08
C ASN A 158 -18.58 19.01 -0.42
N ASN A 159 -18.82 18.28 0.68
CA ASN A 159 -20.11 18.26 1.37
C ASN A 159 -19.95 17.99 2.88
N GLU A 160 -19.49 18.99 3.65
CA GLU A 160 -19.89 19.07 5.07
C GLU A 160 -21.28 19.73 5.11
N VAL A 161 -22.34 18.94 5.33
CA VAL A 161 -23.70 19.46 5.58
C VAL A 161 -23.86 19.81 7.05
#